data_AF-A0A4U9D6B5-F1
#
_entry.id   AF-A0A4U9D6B5-F1
#
_cell.length_a   1.000
_cell.length_b   1.000
_cell.length_c   1.000
_cell.angle_alpha   90.00
_cell.angle_beta   90.00
_cell.angle_gamma   90.00
#
_symmetry.space_group_name_H-M   'P 1'
#
loop_
_entity.id
_entity.type
_entity.pdbx_description
1 polymer ?
#
loop_
_entity_poly.entity_id
_entity_poly.type
_entity_poly.pdbx_seq_one_letter_code
_entity_poly.pdbx_strand_id
1 'polypeptide(L)'
;MRKSGRADWRVAPYAEIIDHIIVRYHDRHREQLPELILQATKVERVHADKPNVPNGLTRYLTMLHQELSSHMMKEEQILFPMIKQGMELRPLAPSA
;
A
#
# COMPACT_ATOMS: atom_id res chain seq x y z
N MET A 1 -31.88 9.93 7.00
CA MET A 1 -30.74 9.22 7.63
C MET A 1 -30.20 8.20 6.63
N ARG A 2 -29.01 8.41 6.04
CA ARG A 2 -28.38 7.38 5.18
C ARG A 2 -27.65 6.39 6.08
N LYS A 3 -28.07 5.12 6.08
CA LYS A 3 -27.28 4.03 6.67
C LYS A 3 -26.02 3.89 5.81
N SER A 4 -24.86 4.30 6.33
CA SER A 4 -23.58 3.93 5.73
C SER A 4 -23.31 2.46 6.10
N GLY A 5 -23.87 1.53 5.35
CA GLY A 5 -23.61 0.10 5.52
C GLY A 5 -22.19 -0.22 5.08
N ARG A 6 -21.25 -0.29 6.02
CA ARG A 6 -19.87 -0.76 5.76
C ARG A 6 -19.95 -2.25 5.41
N ALA A 7 -19.31 -2.66 4.31
CA ALA A 7 -19.24 -4.06 3.94
C ALA A 7 -18.60 -4.90 5.07
N ASP A 8 -19.16 -6.07 5.35
CA ASP A 8 -18.55 -7.04 6.26
C ASP A 8 -17.56 -7.90 5.48
N TRP A 9 -16.30 -7.45 5.45
CA TRP A 9 -15.22 -8.11 4.70
C TRP A 9 -14.90 -9.52 5.18
N ARG A 10 -15.41 -9.97 6.33
CA ARG A 10 -15.18 -11.33 6.84
C ARG A 10 -15.96 -12.39 6.08
N VAL A 11 -17.02 -11.99 5.38
CA VAL A 11 -17.92 -12.89 4.63
C VAL A 11 -17.99 -12.51 3.14
N ALA A 12 -17.27 -11.48 2.72
CA ALA A 12 -17.21 -11.06 1.33
C ALA A 12 -16.41 -12.09 0.49
N PRO A 13 -16.79 -12.33 -0.78
CA PRO A 13 -15.99 -13.17 -1.67
C PRO A 13 -14.57 -12.62 -1.83
N TYR A 14 -13.56 -13.49 -1.91
CA TYR A 14 -12.17 -13.05 -2.07
C TYR A 14 -11.96 -12.17 -3.31
N ALA A 15 -12.67 -12.43 -4.41
CA ALA A 15 -12.60 -11.60 -5.60
C ALA A 15 -12.99 -10.14 -5.31
N GLU A 16 -14.03 -9.91 -4.51
CA GLU A 16 -14.49 -8.57 -4.13
C GLU A 16 -13.50 -7.89 -3.19
N ILE A 17 -12.93 -8.64 -2.24
CA ILE A 17 -11.87 -8.13 -1.34
C ILE A 17 -10.64 -7.71 -2.14
N ILE A 18 -10.19 -8.54 -3.09
CA ILE A 18 -9.03 -8.27 -3.94
C ILE A 18 -9.26 -7.02 -4.79
N ASP A 19 -10.41 -6.93 -5.46
CA ASP A 19 -10.74 -5.77 -6.30
C ASP A 19 -10.83 -4.50 -5.44
N HIS A 20 -11.38 -4.60 -4.23
CA HIS A 20 -11.37 -3.51 -3.27
C HIS A 20 -9.95 -3.12 -2.86
N ILE A 21 -9.06 -4.08 -2.59
CA ILE A 21 -7.68 -3.80 -2.18
C ILE A 21 -6.93 -3.02 -3.26
N ILE A 22 -7.04 -3.46 -4.51
CA ILE A 22 -6.37 -2.84 -5.65
C ILE A 22 -6.83 -1.38 -5.79
N VAL A 23 -8.14 -1.17 -5.95
CA VAL A 23 -8.68 0.16 -6.26
C VAL A 23 -8.59 1.10 -5.06
N ARG A 24 -8.89 0.62 -3.85
CA ARG A 24 -8.98 1.48 -2.67
C ARG A 24 -7.62 1.76 -2.04
N TYR A 25 -6.67 0.83 -2.12
CA TYR A 25 -5.38 0.96 -1.44
C TYR A 25 -4.20 0.98 -2.42
N HIS A 26 -4.05 0.01 -3.32
CA HIS A 26 -2.85 -0.06 -4.15
C HIS A 26 -2.73 1.13 -5.10
N ASP A 27 -3.78 1.41 -5.87
CA ASP A 27 -3.83 2.56 -6.78
C ASP A 27 -3.65 3.86 -5.99
N ARG A 28 -4.28 3.94 -4.81
CA ARG A 28 -4.16 5.13 -3.98
C ARG A 28 -2.74 5.34 -3.44
N HIS A 29 -2.02 4.28 -3.09
CA HIS A 29 -0.63 4.37 -2.65
C HIS A 29 0.31 4.75 -3.80
N ARG A 30 0.06 4.27 -5.03
CA ARG A 30 0.79 4.68 -6.24
C ARG A 30 0.66 6.18 -6.51
N GLU A 31 -0.49 6.77 -6.20
CA GLU A 31 -0.70 8.22 -6.32
C GLU A 31 -0.09 9.00 -5.14
N GLN A 32 -0.32 8.54 -3.91
CA GLN A 32 0.03 9.27 -2.70
C GLN A 32 1.53 9.36 -2.44
N LEU A 33 2.26 8.26 -2.60
CA LEU A 33 3.66 8.20 -2.18
C LEU A 33 4.57 9.11 -3.01
N PRO A 34 4.44 9.19 -4.35
CA PRO A 34 5.19 10.17 -5.13
C PRO A 34 4.92 11.62 -4.72
N GLU A 35 3.66 11.96 -4.41
CA GLU A 35 3.30 13.31 -3.94
C GLU A 35 3.93 13.61 -2.58
N LEU A 36 3.85 12.67 -1.63
CA LEU A 36 4.45 12.81 -0.30
C LEU A 36 5.97 12.93 -0.37
N ILE A 37 6.64 12.18 -1.25
CA ILE A 37 8.09 12.28 -1.48
C ILE A 37 8.44 13.69 -1.98
N LEU A 38 7.69 14.23 -2.94
CA LEU A 38 7.91 15.59 -3.46
C LEU A 38 7.74 16.64 -2.35
N GLN A 39 6.69 16.52 -1.55
CA GLN A 39 6.42 17.42 -0.43
C GLN A 39 7.52 17.34 0.62
N ALA A 40 7.94 16.14 1.02
CA ALA A 40 9.02 15.92 1.99
C ALA A 40 10.35 16.51 1.48
N THR A 41 10.66 16.31 0.20
CA THR A 41 11.87 16.86 -0.44
C THR A 41 11.88 18.40 -0.33
N LYS A 42 10.73 19.03 -0.61
CA LYS A 42 10.59 20.49 -0.51
C LYS A 42 10.72 20.96 0.94
N VAL A 43 10.10 20.26 1.89
CA VAL A 43 10.17 20.59 3.32
C VAL A 43 11.60 20.51 3.83
N GLU A 44 12.30 19.40 3.59
CA GLU A 44 13.70 19.23 4.01
C GLU A 44 14.61 20.30 3.39
N ARG A 45 14.43 20.62 2.10
CA ARG A 45 15.24 21.64 1.42
C ARG A 45 14.98 23.06 1.94
N VAL A 46 13.72 23.47 2.04
CA VAL A 46 13.33 24.86 2.36
C VAL A 46 13.46 25.15 3.87
N HIS A 47 13.47 24.12 4.70
CA HIS A 47 13.54 24.25 6.16
C HIS A 47 14.79 23.59 6.76
N ALA A 48 15.84 23.37 5.97
CA ALA A 48 17.08 22.71 6.41
C ALA A 48 17.67 23.29 7.70
N ASP A 49 17.59 24.60 7.90
CA ASP A 49 18.16 25.28 9.08
C ASP A 49 17.22 25.29 10.30
N LYS A 50 16.01 24.74 10.19
CA LYS A 50 15.06 24.70 11.32
C LYS A 50 15.33 23.48 12.19
N PRO A 51 15.35 23.63 13.52
CA PRO A 51 15.65 22.52 14.44
C PRO A 51 14.63 21.38 14.39
N ASN A 52 13.39 21.65 13.95
CA ASN A 52 12.30 20.66 13.89
C ASN A 52 12.04 20.13 12.47
N VAL A 53 12.96 20.33 11.52
CA VAL A 53 12.80 19.79 10.17
C VAL A 53 12.88 18.24 10.21
N PRO A 54 11.97 17.52 9.53
CA PRO A 54 11.94 16.06 9.56
C PRO A 54 13.04 15.47 8.64
N ASN A 55 14.30 15.63 9.06
CA ASN A 55 15.47 15.16 8.32
C ASN A 55 15.38 13.65 8.00
N GLY A 56 15.55 13.30 6.74
CA GLY A 56 15.51 11.92 6.26
C GLY A 56 14.11 11.38 5.95
N LEU A 57 13.05 12.15 6.14
CA LEU A 57 11.68 11.74 5.79
C LEU A 57 11.56 11.35 4.32
N THR A 58 12.16 12.12 3.42
CA THR A 58 12.22 11.87 1.98
C THR A 58 12.84 10.51 1.69
N ARG A 59 13.93 10.18 2.39
CA ARG A 59 14.61 8.88 2.25
C ARG A 59 13.70 7.74 2.69
N TYR A 60 13.06 7.85 3.86
CA TYR A 60 12.18 6.81 4.37
C TYR A 60 10.94 6.61 3.49
N LEU A 61 10.32 7.68 2.99
CA LEU A 61 9.20 7.60 2.06
C LEU A 61 9.61 6.98 0.72
N THR A 62 10.81 7.27 0.24
CA THR A 62 11.34 6.68 -1.00
C THR A 62 11.58 5.18 -0.84
N MET A 63 12.16 4.75 0.27
CA MET A 63 12.34 3.32 0.59
C MET A 63 10.99 2.60 0.69
N LEU A 64 10.05 3.18 1.44
CA LEU A 64 8.69 2.63 1.57
C LEU A 64 8.00 2.50 0.20
N HIS A 65 8.13 3.50 -0.67
CA HIS A 65 7.56 3.45 -2.01
C HIS A 65 8.14 2.31 -2.86
N GLN A 66 9.45 2.08 -2.80
CA GLN A 66 10.09 1.00 -3.54
C GLN A 66 9.65 -0.38 -3.02
N GLU A 67 9.70 -0.57 -1.70
CA GLU A 67 9.30 -1.84 -1.07
C GLU A 67 7.83 -2.15 -1.31
N LEU A 68 6.95 -1.17 -1.10
CA LEU A 68 5.51 -1.35 -1.28
C LEU A 68 5.15 -1.57 -2.75
N SER A 69 5.81 -0.88 -3.69
CA SER A 69 5.57 -1.11 -5.13
C SER A 69 5.94 -2.53 -5.55
N SER A 70 7.09 -3.03 -5.08
CA SER A 70 7.52 -4.42 -5.34
C SER A 70 6.56 -5.43 -4.71
N HIS A 71 6.09 -5.15 -3.50
CA HIS A 71 5.11 -5.97 -2.80
C HIS A 71 3.78 -6.06 -3.55
N MET A 72 3.14 -4.91 -3.83
CA MET A 72 1.86 -4.85 -4.55
C MET A 72 1.92 -5.50 -5.93
N MET A 73 3.06 -5.37 -6.64
CA MET A 73 3.26 -6.04 -7.92
C MET A 73 3.22 -7.57 -7.79
N LYS A 74 3.87 -8.14 -6.78
CA LYS A 74 3.85 -9.60 -6.54
C LYS A 74 2.44 -10.07 -6.20
N GLU A 75 1.72 -9.28 -5.41
CA GLU A 75 0.34 -9.59 -5.06
C GLU A 75 -0.56 -9.59 -6.31
N GLU A 76 -0.54 -8.52 -7.10
CA GLU A 76 -1.40 -8.36 -8.27
C GLU A 76 -1.09 -9.32 -9.41
N GLN A 77 0.19 -9.65 -9.63
CA GLN A 77 0.59 -10.50 -10.75
C GLN A 77 0.52 -12.00 -10.42
N ILE A 78 0.74 -12.37 -9.16
CA ILE A 78 0.88 -13.78 -8.77
C ILE A 78 -0.19 -14.16 -7.74
N LEU A 79 -0.19 -13.51 -6.57
CA LEU A 79 -0.98 -13.95 -5.44
C LEU A 79 -2.49 -13.85 -5.67
N PHE A 80 -2.96 -12.69 -6.10
CA PHE A 80 -4.36 -12.38 -6.31
C PHE A 80 -4.97 -13.21 -7.44
N PRO A 81 -4.32 -13.39 -8.61
CA PRO A 81 -4.78 -14.34 -9.61
C PRO A 81 -4.90 -15.77 -9.08
N MET A 82 -3.92 -16.25 -8.30
CA MET A 82 -3.98 -17.59 -7.70
C MET A 82 -5.18 -17.75 -6.76
N ILE A 83 -5.40 -16.78 -5.86
CA ILE A 83 -6.56 -16.79 -4.95
C ILE A 83 -7.87 -16.77 -5.73
N LYS A 84 -7.99 -15.94 -6.79
CA LYS A 84 -9.20 -15.87 -7.62
C LYS A 84 -9.51 -17.18 -8.36
N GLN A 85 -8.49 -17.99 -8.67
CA GLN A 85 -8.65 -19.30 -9.30
C GLN A 85 -9.00 -20.42 -8.30
N GLY A 86 -9.17 -20.09 -7.01
CA GLY A 86 -9.46 -21.08 -5.97
C GLY A 86 -8.23 -21.92 -5.56
N MET A 87 -7.02 -21.48 -5.93
CA MET A 87 -5.80 -22.08 -5.40
C MET A 87 -5.60 -21.56 -3.96
N GLU A 88 -5.88 -22.41 -2.97
CA GLU A 88 -5.62 -22.06 -1.59
C GLU A 88 -4.12 -21.87 -1.35
N LEU A 89 -3.78 -20.74 -0.73
CA LEU A 89 -2.47 -20.55 -0.15
C LEU A 89 -2.34 -21.49 1.03
N ARG A 90 -1.62 -22.59 0.84
CA ARG A 90 -0.99 -23.23 1.99
C ARG A 90 -0.04 -22.18 2.58
N PRO A 91 -0.17 -21.79 3.86
CA PRO A 91 0.77 -20.86 4.46
C PRO A 91 2.17 -21.42 4.25
N LEU A 92 3.06 -20.66 3.60
CA LEU A 92 4.48 -20.96 3.66
C LEU A 92 4.84 -20.90 5.15
N ALA A 93 5.01 -22.08 5.75
CA ALA A 93 5.49 -22.19 7.12
C ALA A 93 6.75 -21.32 7.26
N PRO A 94 6.94 -20.62 8.38
CA PRO A 94 8.14 -19.84 8.59
C PRO A 94 9.35 -20.76 8.39
N SER A 95 10.26 -20.36 7.51
CA SER A 95 11.55 -21.04 7.39
C SER A 95 12.21 -21.00 8.76
N ALA A 96 12.44 -22.20 9.31
CA ALA A 96 13.20 -22.41 10.54
C ALA A 96 14.65 -21.95 10.36
#